data_AF-A0AA35CMH0-F1
#
_entry.id   AF-A0AA35CMH0-F1
#
_cell.length_a   1.000
_cell.length_b   1.000
_cell.length_c   1.000
_cell.angle_alpha   90.00
_cell.angle_beta   90.00
_cell.angle_gamma   90.00
#
_symmetry.space_group_name_H-M   'P 1'
#
loop_
_entity.id
_entity.type
_entity.pdbx_description
1 polymer ?
#
loop_
_entity_poly.entity_id
_entity_poly.type
_entity_poly.pdbx_seq_one_letter_code
_entity_poly.pdbx_strand_id
1 'polypeptide(L)'
;MPDLDFFDPIAYFEQRTRELEEAWTTKKARLELLQANLDRLERTLELLGELSEEHQRALQVEVAALVEARENTRRTIENLEVEMQQLQAKLTALRAAQALLGPGRNEPAPPAAADSAEPGARRTRNAGRGR
;
A
#
# COMPACT_ATOMS: atom_id res chain seq x y z
N MET A 1 22.12 24.74 29.47
CA MET A 1 21.99 23.44 28.76
C MET A 1 21.00 23.70 27.65
N PRO A 2 21.32 23.48 26.36
CA PRO A 2 20.28 23.55 25.35
C PRO A 2 19.34 22.35 25.55
N ASP A 3 18.04 22.59 25.56
CA ASP A 3 17.03 21.54 25.56
C ASP A 3 17.21 20.72 24.28
N LEU A 4 17.61 19.46 24.45
CA LEU A 4 17.56 18.49 23.36
C LEU A 4 16.09 18.30 23.03
N ASP A 5 15.66 18.77 21.87
CA ASP A 5 14.36 18.40 21.30
C ASP A 5 14.29 16.87 21.30
N PHE A 6 13.48 16.32 22.21
CA PHE A 6 13.27 14.88 22.28
C PHE A 6 12.62 14.44 20.97
N PHE A 7 13.21 13.43 20.33
CA PHE A 7 12.62 12.82 19.14
C PHE A 7 11.24 12.26 19.49
N ASP A 8 10.19 12.77 18.83
CA ASP A 8 8.84 12.23 18.91
C ASP A 8 8.61 11.26 17.73
N PRO A 9 8.69 9.94 17.97
CA PRO A 9 8.49 8.96 16.91
C PRO A 9 7.09 9.02 16.33
N ILE A 10 6.07 9.34 17.14
CA ILE A 10 4.67 9.35 16.71
C ILE A 10 4.47 10.48 15.71
N ALA A 11 4.89 11.70 16.06
CA ALA A 11 4.83 12.85 15.16
C ALA A 11 5.64 12.61 13.87
N TYR A 12 6.81 11.97 13.97
CA TYR A 12 7.62 11.59 12.80
C TYR A 12 6.87 10.64 11.85
N PHE A 13 6.29 9.56 12.37
CA PHE A 13 5.57 8.58 11.55
C PHE A 13 4.29 9.17 10.94
N GLU A 14 3.59 10.05 11.65
CA GLU A 14 2.41 10.75 11.14
C GLU A 14 2.76 11.73 10.00
N GLN A 15 3.82 12.51 10.18
CA GLN A 15 4.31 13.39 9.11
C GLN A 15 4.71 12.56 7.89
N ARG A 16 5.50 11.51 8.10
CA ARG A 16 6.01 10.69 6.99
C ARG A 16 4.89 9.97 6.25
N THR A 17 3.86 9.53 6.95
CA THR A 17 2.67 8.91 6.36
C THR A 17 1.93 9.91 5.47
N ARG A 18 1.69 11.13 5.96
CA ARG A 18 1.05 12.21 5.18
C ARG A 18 1.82 12.54 3.90
N GLU A 19 3.15 12.72 4.01
CA GLU A 19 4.00 13.00 2.85
C GLU A 19 3.91 11.91 1.77
N LEU A 20 3.88 10.63 2.18
CA LEU A 20 3.77 9.53 1.22
C LEU A 20 2.35 9.39 0.65
N GLU A 21 1.30 9.73 1.41
CA GLU A 21 -0.08 9.76 0.92
C GLU A 21 -0.30 10.87 -0.13
N GLU A 22 0.29 12.04 0.10
CA GLU A 22 0.31 13.14 -0.86
C GLU A 22 1.06 12.72 -2.14
N ALA A 23 2.27 12.17 -2.00
CA ALA A 23 3.06 11.69 -3.13
C ALA A 23 2.33 10.60 -3.94
N TRP A 24 1.64 9.67 -3.24
CA TRP A 24 0.81 8.66 -3.88
C TRP A 24 -0.34 9.29 -4.68
N THR A 25 -1.04 10.26 -4.10
CA THR A 25 -2.17 10.94 -4.75
C THR A 25 -1.72 11.69 -6.01
N THR A 26 -0.59 12.42 -5.92
CA THR A 26 0.00 13.10 -7.08
C THR A 26 0.38 12.13 -8.19
N LYS A 27 1.03 11.00 -7.85
CA LYS A 27 1.40 9.99 -8.84
C LYS A 27 0.19 9.32 -9.47
N LYS A 28 -0.86 9.03 -8.68
CA LYS A 28 -2.11 8.50 -9.22
C LYS A 28 -2.75 9.46 -10.22
N ALA A 29 -2.85 10.75 -9.90
CA ALA A 29 -3.36 11.75 -10.83
C ALA A 29 -2.51 11.83 -12.11
N ARG A 30 -1.18 11.73 -11.98
CA ARG A 30 -0.27 11.69 -13.13
C ARG A 30 -0.50 10.45 -14.00
N LEU A 31 -0.73 9.29 -13.40
CA LEU A 31 -1.02 8.04 -14.09
C LEU A 31 -2.31 8.15 -14.91
N GLU A 32 -3.38 8.66 -14.31
CA GLU A 32 -4.67 8.88 -14.98
C GLU A 32 -4.53 9.81 -16.20
N LEU A 33 -3.74 10.88 -16.07
CA LEU A 33 -3.46 11.80 -17.18
C LEU A 33 -2.66 11.14 -18.30
N LEU A 34 -1.68 10.30 -17.97
CA LEU A 34 -0.87 9.59 -18.96
C LEU A 34 -1.68 8.52 -19.68
N GLN A 35 -2.55 7.78 -18.97
CA GLN A 35 -3.47 6.82 -19.57
C GLN A 35 -4.42 7.50 -20.55
N ALA A 36 -5.02 8.63 -20.15
CA ALA A 36 -5.87 9.41 -21.05
C ALA A 36 -5.12 9.96 -22.28
N ASN A 37 -3.81 10.26 -22.13
CA ASN A 37 -2.97 10.66 -23.26
C ASN A 37 -2.69 9.48 -24.20
N LEU A 38 -2.38 8.31 -23.65
CA LEU A 38 -2.15 7.08 -24.40
C LEU A 38 -3.38 6.71 -25.24
N ASP A 39 -4.56 6.73 -24.64
CA ASP A 39 -5.83 6.47 -25.34
C ASP A 39 -6.04 7.44 -26.52
N ARG A 40 -5.66 8.71 -26.35
CA ARG A 40 -5.77 9.72 -27.42
C ARG A 40 -4.77 9.45 -28.54
N LEU A 41 -3.53 9.07 -28.20
CA LEU A 41 -2.51 8.72 -29.19
C LEU A 41 -2.91 7.49 -29.99
N GLU A 42 -3.44 6.46 -29.33
CA GLU A 42 -3.93 5.24 -29.98
C GLU A 42 -5.06 5.55 -30.96
N ARG A 43 -6.10 6.27 -30.52
CA ARG A 43 -7.19 6.71 -31.41
C ARG A 43 -6.71 7.57 -32.56
N THR A 44 -5.74 8.45 -32.32
CA THR A 44 -5.18 9.31 -33.39
C THR A 44 -4.45 8.45 -34.42
N LEU A 45 -3.66 7.47 -33.99
CA LEU A 45 -2.95 6.55 -34.88
C LEU A 45 -3.91 5.65 -35.66
N GLU A 46 -5.00 5.19 -35.05
CA GLU A 46 -6.07 4.44 -35.73
C GLU A 46 -6.69 5.28 -36.86
N LEU A 47 -7.11 6.52 -36.56
CA LEU A 47 -7.67 7.43 -37.57
C LEU A 47 -6.69 7.75 -38.71
N LEU A 48 -5.40 7.91 -38.39
CA LEU A 48 -4.37 8.11 -39.42
C LEU A 48 -4.16 6.84 -40.28
N GLY A 49 -4.38 5.66 -39.70
CA GLY A 49 -4.36 4.38 -40.42
C GLY A 49 -5.52 4.19 -41.40
N GLU A 50 -6.62 4.94 -41.25
CA GLU A 50 -7.77 4.91 -42.16
C GLU A 50 -7.61 5.84 -43.38
N LEU A 51 -6.59 6.71 -43.37
CA LEU A 51 -6.32 7.62 -44.48
C LEU A 51 -5.88 6.86 -45.74
N SER A 52 -6.07 7.47 -46.92
CA SER A 52 -5.57 6.90 -48.17
C SER A 52 -4.04 6.82 -48.19
N GLU A 53 -3.48 5.89 -48.96
CA GLU A 53 -2.02 5.67 -49.03
C GLU A 53 -1.22 6.95 -49.36
N GLU A 54 -1.77 7.84 -50.18
CA GLU A 54 -1.15 9.11 -50.54
C GLU A 54 -0.99 10.03 -49.32
N HIS A 55 -2.03 10.13 -48.50
CA HIS A 55 -1.98 10.91 -47.25
C HIS A 55 -1.13 10.23 -46.18
N GLN A 56 -1.13 8.89 -46.12
CA GLN A 56 -0.27 8.14 -45.21
C GLN A 56 1.22 8.34 -45.52
N ARG A 57 1.59 8.37 -46.80
CA ARG A 57 2.97 8.69 -47.22
C ARG A 57 3.34 10.12 -46.88
N ALA A 58 2.42 11.06 -47.05
CA ALA A 58 2.65 12.47 -46.71
C ALA A 58 2.87 12.69 -45.21
N LEU A 59 2.26 11.88 -44.34
CA LEU A 59 2.31 11.98 -42.88
C LEU A 59 3.22 10.93 -42.21
N GLN A 60 4.04 10.23 -42.99
CA GLN A 60 4.80 9.07 -42.50
C GLN A 60 5.72 9.42 -41.31
N VAL A 61 6.34 10.61 -41.35
CA VAL A 61 7.26 11.06 -40.29
C VAL A 61 6.51 11.41 -39.02
N GLU A 62 5.38 12.09 -39.14
CA GLU A 62 4.51 12.48 -38.04
C GLU A 62 3.90 11.24 -37.38
N VAL A 63 3.44 10.26 -38.16
CA VAL A 63 2.95 8.97 -37.66
C VAL A 63 4.06 8.25 -36.89
N ALA A 64 5.28 8.21 -37.41
CA ALA A 64 6.41 7.59 -36.71
C ALA A 64 6.70 8.27 -35.36
N ALA A 65 6.67 9.61 -35.33
CA ALA A 65 6.84 10.37 -34.08
C ALA A 65 5.72 10.12 -33.07
N LEU A 66 4.47 9.99 -33.53
CA LEU A 66 3.33 9.64 -32.68
C LEU A 66 3.43 8.22 -32.12
N VAL A 67 3.91 7.25 -32.92
CA VAL A 67 4.19 5.88 -32.46
C VAL A 67 5.28 5.89 -31.38
N GLU A 68 6.36 6.65 -31.59
CA GLU A 68 7.41 6.79 -30.58
C GLU A 68 6.88 7.44 -29.29
N ALA A 69 6.07 8.50 -29.41
CA ALA A 69 5.42 9.14 -28.27
C ALA A 69 4.50 8.18 -27.49
N ARG A 70 3.77 7.31 -28.19
CA ARG A 70 2.93 6.25 -27.59
C ARG A 70 3.79 5.29 -26.78
N GLU A 71 4.85 4.74 -27.36
CA GLU A 71 5.73 3.80 -26.67
C GLU A 71 6.44 4.43 -25.46
N ASN A 72 6.89 5.68 -25.58
CA ASN A 72 7.49 6.41 -24.47
C ASN A 72 6.48 6.68 -23.35
N THR A 73 5.23 6.99 -23.69
CA THR A 73 4.14 7.17 -22.73
C THR A 73 3.84 5.85 -22.02
N ARG A 74 3.78 4.72 -22.74
CA ARG A 74 3.56 3.40 -22.16
C ARG A 74 4.66 3.02 -21.17
N ARG A 75 5.93 3.21 -21.53
CA ARG A 75 7.07 2.99 -20.62
C ARG A 75 7.00 3.88 -19.38
N THR A 76 6.57 5.13 -19.54
CA THR A 76 6.41 6.07 -18.42
C THR A 76 5.31 5.60 -17.47
N ILE A 77 4.20 5.09 -17.99
CA ILE A 77 3.11 4.48 -17.22
C ILE A 77 3.63 3.27 -16.43
N GLU A 78 4.30 2.33 -17.10
CA GLU A 78 4.88 1.12 -16.48
C GLU A 78 5.83 1.49 -15.31
N ASN A 79 6.72 2.46 -15.52
CA ASN A 79 7.63 2.94 -14.47
C ASN A 79 6.87 3.58 -13.30
N LEU A 80 5.84 4.39 -13.58
CA LEU A 80 5.06 5.07 -12.56
C LEU A 80 4.25 4.07 -11.72
N GLU A 81 3.72 3.01 -12.33
CA GLU A 81 3.04 1.92 -11.62
C GLU A 81 3.98 1.20 -10.65
N VAL A 82 5.23 0.93 -11.06
CA VAL A 82 6.26 0.35 -10.18
C VAL A 82 6.58 1.29 -9.02
N GLU A 83 6.78 2.57 -9.28
CA GLU A 83 7.02 3.57 -8.23
C GLU A 83 5.85 3.67 -7.25
N MET A 84 4.62 3.59 -7.76
CA MET A 84 3.43 3.54 -6.93
C MET A 84 3.46 2.28 -6.05
N GLN A 85 3.64 1.08 -6.61
CA GLN A 85 3.72 -0.15 -5.81
C GLN A 85 4.74 -0.04 -4.66
N GLN A 86 5.90 0.58 -4.91
CA GLN A 86 6.90 0.83 -3.87
C GLN A 86 6.42 1.82 -2.80
N LEU A 87 5.72 2.90 -3.18
CA LEU A 87 5.11 3.82 -2.22
C LEU A 87 4.04 3.15 -1.38
N GLN A 88 3.21 2.30 -1.98
CA GLN A 88 2.20 1.55 -1.25
C GLN A 88 2.83 0.61 -0.23
N ALA A 89 3.89 -0.12 -0.60
CA ALA A 89 4.63 -0.97 0.32
C ALA A 89 5.21 -0.17 1.49
N LYS A 90 5.77 1.02 1.22
CA LYS A 90 6.29 1.92 2.26
C LYS A 90 5.19 2.42 3.20
N LEU A 91 4.03 2.82 2.67
CA LEU A 91 2.87 3.22 3.47
C LEU A 91 2.38 2.09 4.36
N THR A 92 2.28 0.87 3.83
CA THR A 92 1.90 -0.30 4.63
C THR A 92 2.90 -0.57 5.75
N ALA A 93 4.21 -0.48 5.47
CA ALA A 93 5.24 -0.67 6.47
C ALA A 93 5.21 0.41 7.57
N LEU A 94 5.03 1.68 7.21
CA LEU A 94 4.93 2.78 8.18
C LEU A 94 3.68 2.65 9.06
N ARG A 95 2.53 2.30 8.48
CA ARG A 95 1.30 2.05 9.24
C ARG A 95 1.45 0.88 10.19
N ALA A 96 2.13 -0.20 9.77
CA ALA A 96 2.45 -1.33 10.64
C ALA A 96 3.37 -0.90 11.80
N ALA A 97 4.40 -0.11 11.53
CA ALA A 97 5.29 0.43 12.56
C ALA A 97 4.55 1.35 13.55
N GLN A 98 3.65 2.22 13.05
CA GLN A 98 2.83 3.09 13.88
C GLN A 98 1.87 2.28 14.78
N ALA A 99 1.29 1.19 14.27
CA ALA A 99 0.44 0.30 15.04
C ALA A 99 1.19 -0.39 16.20
N LEU A 100 2.49 -0.65 16.05
CA LEU A 100 3.35 -1.17 17.12
C LEU A 100 3.67 -0.12 18.20
N LEU A 101 3.55 1.17 17.87
CA LEU A 101 3.83 2.31 18.76
C LEU A 101 2.58 2.86 19.46
N GLY A 102 1.37 2.47 19.01
CA GLY A 102 0.10 2.87 19.63
C GLY A 102 -0.17 2.16 20.98
N PRO A 103 -1.02 2.73 21.85
CA PRO A 103 -1.19 2.23 23.20
C PRO A 103 -2.02 0.94 23.23
N GLY A 104 -1.42 -0.15 23.72
CA GLY A 104 -2.13 -1.25 24.37
C GLY A 104 -2.63 -2.42 23.50
N ARG A 105 -1.72 -3.32 23.08
CA ARG A 105 -1.99 -4.78 22.96
C ARG A 105 -0.73 -5.60 23.25
N ASN A 106 -0.11 -5.35 24.39
CA ASN A 106 0.83 -6.26 25.03
C ASN A 106 0.44 -6.42 26.51
N GLU A 107 -0.84 -6.71 26.79
CA GLU A 107 -1.20 -7.32 28.07
C GLU A 107 -1.36 -8.83 27.82
N PRO A 108 -0.52 -9.69 28.44
CA PRO A 108 -0.87 -11.10 28.53
C PRO A 108 -2.12 -11.20 29.40
N ALA A 109 -3.24 -11.63 28.82
CA ALA A 109 -4.45 -11.89 29.58
C ALA A 109 -4.13 -12.84 30.74
N PRO A 110 -4.46 -12.52 32.01
CA PRO A 110 -4.39 -13.51 33.07
C PRO A 110 -5.32 -14.67 32.71
N PRO A 111 -4.94 -15.92 33.00
CA PRO A 111 -5.78 -17.07 32.67
C PRO A 111 -7.13 -16.88 33.34
N ALA A 112 -8.19 -16.89 32.53
CA ALA A 112 -9.56 -16.89 33.01
C ALA A 112 -9.67 -17.98 34.07
N ALA A 113 -9.96 -17.58 35.31
CA ALA A 113 -10.36 -18.50 36.35
C ALA A 113 -11.57 -19.27 35.81
N ALA A 114 -11.34 -20.52 35.44
CA ALA A 114 -12.37 -21.44 35.06
C ALA A 114 -13.30 -21.59 36.28
N ASP A 115 -14.50 -21.04 36.11
CA ASP A 115 -15.63 -21.36 36.94
C ASP A 115 -15.90 -22.88 36.84
N SER A 116 -16.35 -23.44 37.96
CA SER A 116 -16.99 -24.75 38.09
C SER A 116 -16.10 -26.01 38.04
N ALA A 117 -15.79 -26.54 39.22
CA ALA A 117 -15.71 -27.98 39.43
C ALA A 117 -16.46 -28.35 40.73
N GLU A 118 -17.61 -29.00 40.55
CA GLU A 118 -18.43 -29.66 41.57
C GLU A 118 -17.59 -30.56 42.51
N PRO A 119 -17.95 -30.71 43.80
CA PRO A 119 -17.51 -31.86 44.58
C PRO A 119 -18.63 -32.89 44.68
N GLY A 120 -18.81 -33.66 43.60
CA GLY A 120 -19.60 -34.89 43.57
C GLY A 120 -18.76 -36.12 43.94
N ALA A 121 -18.87 -36.54 45.19
CA ALA A 121 -18.77 -37.92 45.68
C ALA A 121 -17.48 -38.78 45.51
N ARG A 122 -16.96 -39.15 46.69
CA ARG A 122 -16.61 -40.52 47.16
C ARG A 122 -15.18 -41.08 46.99
N ARG A 123 -14.69 -41.55 48.15
CA ARG A 123 -13.76 -42.64 48.48
C ARG A 123 -12.26 -42.31 48.58
N THR A 124 -11.74 -42.36 49.81
CA THR A 124 -10.74 -43.34 50.31
C THR A 124 -10.86 -43.35 51.85
N ARG A 125 -11.17 -44.47 52.53
CA ARG A 125 -10.37 -45.63 52.95
C ARG A 125 -9.37 -45.34 54.09
N ASN A 126 -9.68 -45.90 55.27
CA ASN A 126 -8.80 -46.38 56.37
C ASN A 126 -7.75 -45.46 57.02
N ALA A 127 -8.02 -45.12 58.29
CA ALA A 127 -7.19 -45.35 59.47
C ALA A 127 -8.17 -45.34 60.67
N GLY A 128 -8.20 -46.22 61.66
CA GLY A 128 -7.13 -46.96 62.31
C GLY A 128 -7.08 -46.55 63.79
N ARG A 129 -7.65 -47.40 64.67
CA ARG A 129 -7.30 -47.63 66.10
C ARG A 129 -7.76 -46.68 67.22
N GLY A 130 -8.30 -47.31 68.28
CA GLY A 130 -8.47 -46.81 69.66
C GLY A 130 -9.67 -47.52 70.31
N ARG A 131 -9.56 -48.80 70.69
CA ARG A 131 -9.29 -49.28 72.07
C ARG A 131 -10.15 -48.64 73.13
#